data_AF-A0A933GKK6-F1
#
_entry.id   AF-A0A933GKK6-F1
#
_cell.length_a   1.000
_cell.length_b   1.000
_cell.length_c   1.000
_cell.angle_alpha   90.00
_cell.angle_beta   90.00
_cell.angle_gamma   90.00
#
_symmetry.space_group_name_H-M   'P 1'
#
loop_
_entity.id
_entity.type
_entity.pdbx_description
1 polymer ?
#
loop_
_entity_poly.entity_id
_entity_poly.type
_entity_poly.pdbx_seq_one_letter_code
_entity_poly.pdbx_strand_id
1 'polypeptide(L)'
;MKVIEMKLLAILKQNGPEENLLHAFYKACLPIIRKIASKYSKLDVATGFEDLVNTGYFAARDTFLHFKIERGKLKITSYLVWRLKKVFTKLCTLKDRMAVINYPCGVTVQISYQKFQKIKRKLPPGAEYKVISRMVSRDDFDR
;
A
#
# COMPACT_ATOMS: atom_id res chain seq x y z
N MET A 1 12.55 10.15 -13.99
CA MET A 1 11.75 8.97 -14.42
C MET A 1 12.31 8.30 -15.67
N LYS A 2 12.66 9.01 -16.76
CA LYS A 2 13.25 8.41 -17.98
C LYS A 2 14.48 7.52 -17.72
N VAL A 3 15.39 7.93 -16.83
CA VAL A 3 16.58 7.14 -16.47
C VAL A 3 16.23 5.81 -15.78
N ILE A 4 15.23 5.80 -14.90
CA ILE A 4 14.80 4.58 -14.20
C ILE A 4 14.14 3.61 -15.18
N GLU A 5 13.30 4.14 -16.08
CA GLU A 5 12.65 3.35 -17.14
C GLU A 5 13.69 2.59 -17.99
N MET A 6 14.73 3.30 -18.47
CA MET A 6 15.79 2.68 -19.27
C MET A 6 16.56 1.61 -18.49
N LYS A 7 16.88 1.86 -17.21
CA LYS A 7 17.57 0.88 -16.35
C LYS A 7 16.75 -0.39 -16.17
N LEU A 8 15.46 -0.26 -15.89
CA LEU A 8 14.56 -1.41 -15.70
C LEU A 8 14.43 -2.24 -16.98
N LEU A 9 14.28 -1.57 -18.13
CA LEU A 9 14.23 -2.25 -19.43
C LEU A 9 15.56 -2.91 -19.80
N ALA A 10 16.69 -2.31 -19.43
CA ALA A 10 18.00 -2.92 -19.64
C ALA A 10 18.14 -4.23 -18.84
N ILE A 11 17.73 -4.24 -17.57
CA ILE A 11 17.77 -5.44 -16.71
C ILE A 11 16.90 -6.56 -17.28
N LEU A 12 15.69 -6.25 -17.78
CA LEU A 12 14.81 -7.26 -18.40
C LEU A 12 15.35 -7.87 -19.70
N LYS A 13 16.30 -7.21 -20.35
CA LYS A 13 16.93 -7.68 -21.59
C LYS A 13 18.26 -8.39 -21.35
N GLN A 14 18.75 -8.41 -20.10
CA GLN A 14 19.99 -9.10 -19.76
C GLN A 14 19.77 -10.61 -19.69
N ASN A 15 20.79 -11.36 -20.10
CA ASN A 15 20.88 -12.79 -19.87
C ASN A 15 21.71 -13.04 -18.61
N GLY A 16 21.26 -13.91 -17.73
CA GLY A 16 21.94 -14.25 -16.49
C GLY A 16 21.06 -15.01 -15.53
N PRO A 17 21.57 -15.36 -14.34
CA PRO A 17 20.79 -16.02 -13.31
C PRO A 17 19.59 -15.15 -12.91
N GLU A 18 18.39 -15.73 -12.95
CA GLU A 18 17.13 -15.02 -12.71
C GLU A 18 17.13 -14.27 -11.37
N GLU A 19 17.68 -14.89 -10.32
CA GLU A 19 17.75 -14.32 -8.99
C GLU A 19 18.59 -13.03 -8.94
N ASN A 20 19.73 -13.00 -9.66
CA ASN A 20 20.58 -11.83 -9.75
C ASN A 20 19.89 -10.68 -10.50
N LEU A 21 19.18 -11.01 -11.57
CA LEU A 21 18.42 -10.03 -12.36
C LEU A 21 17.24 -9.49 -11.56
N LEU A 22 16.52 -10.34 -10.83
CA LEU A 22 15.42 -9.94 -9.97
C LEU A 22 15.90 -9.04 -8.82
N HIS A 23 17.05 -9.35 -8.21
CA HIS A 23 17.63 -8.50 -7.17
C HIS A 23 18.03 -7.13 -7.71
N ALA A 24 18.71 -7.09 -8.87
CA ALA A 24 19.05 -5.84 -9.54
C ALA A 24 17.80 -5.04 -9.93
N PHE A 25 16.77 -5.71 -10.43
CA PHE A 25 15.48 -5.12 -10.77
C PHE A 25 14.81 -4.50 -9.56
N TYR A 26 14.74 -5.24 -8.45
CA TYR A 26 14.19 -4.75 -7.18
C TYR A 26 14.94 -3.52 -6.67
N LYS A 27 16.28 -3.54 -6.66
CA LYS A 27 17.10 -2.38 -6.28
C LYS A 27 16.79 -1.15 -7.14
N ALA A 28 16.61 -1.32 -8.45
CA ALA A 28 16.22 -0.23 -9.34
C ALA A 28 14.78 0.27 -9.07
N CYS A 29 13.89 -0.59 -8.58
CA CYS A 29 12.51 -0.24 -8.22
C CYS A 29 12.38 0.44 -6.85
N LEU A 30 13.32 0.23 -5.92
CA LEU A 30 13.26 0.71 -4.53
C LEU A 30 12.84 2.17 -4.37
N PRO A 31 13.37 3.14 -5.15
CA PRO A 31 12.94 4.54 -5.01
C PRO A 31 11.46 4.75 -5.32
N ILE A 32 10.90 4.01 -6.29
CA ILE A 32 9.49 4.05 -6.64
C ILE A 32 8.66 3.40 -5.53
N ILE A 33 9.09 2.24 -5.05
CA ILE A 33 8.45 1.49 -3.97
C ILE A 33 8.35 2.36 -2.72
N ARG A 34 9.48 2.91 -2.24
CA ARG A 34 9.54 3.80 -1.06
C ARG A 34 8.64 5.02 -1.23
N LYS A 35 8.63 5.65 -2.41
CA LYS A 35 7.78 6.81 -2.69
C LYS A 35 6.29 6.49 -2.61
N ILE A 36 5.86 5.32 -3.07
CA ILE A 36 4.46 4.90 -2.98
C ILE A 36 4.14 4.44 -1.56
N ALA A 37 5.00 3.63 -0.94
CA ALA A 37 4.86 3.15 0.43
C ALA A 37 4.67 4.31 1.42
N SER A 38 5.45 5.39 1.30
CA SER A 38 5.31 6.59 2.14
C SER A 38 3.93 7.25 2.05
N LYS A 39 3.23 7.14 0.91
CA LYS A 39 1.85 7.62 0.79
C LYS A 39 0.87 6.70 1.49
N TYR A 40 1.09 5.39 1.42
CA TYR A 40 0.20 4.38 2.02
C TYR A 40 0.42 4.22 3.53
N SER A 41 1.64 4.41 4.05
CA SER A 41 1.91 4.41 5.49
C SER A 41 1.27 5.60 6.20
N LYS A 42 1.02 6.70 5.48
CA LYS A 42 0.21 7.82 5.99
C LYS A 42 -1.28 7.51 6.00
N LEU A 43 -1.71 6.53 5.21
CA LEU A 43 -3.09 6.07 5.22
C LEU A 43 -3.27 5.10 6.38
N ASP A 44 -2.41 4.09 6.54
CA ASP A 44 -2.49 3.10 7.63
C ASP A 44 -1.34 3.23 8.61
N VAL A 45 -1.64 3.58 9.86
CA VAL A 45 -0.61 3.61 10.92
C VAL A 45 -0.25 2.19 11.38
N ALA A 46 -1.15 1.21 11.20
CA ALA A 46 -0.90 -0.17 11.62
C ALA A 46 0.02 -0.90 10.63
N THR A 47 -0.08 -0.61 9.34
CA THR A 47 0.86 -1.14 8.34
C THR A 47 2.11 -0.26 8.32
N GLY A 48 3.20 -0.77 8.87
CA GLY A 48 4.47 -0.06 8.92
C GLY A 48 4.98 0.30 7.52
N PHE A 49 5.78 1.37 7.44
CA PHE A 49 6.44 1.75 6.19
C PHE A 49 7.33 0.62 5.64
N GLU A 50 8.09 -0.07 6.51
CA GLU A 50 8.95 -1.18 6.11
C GLU A 50 8.14 -2.40 5.64
N ASP A 51 6.97 -2.67 6.22
CA ASP A 51 6.08 -3.75 5.75
C ASP A 51 5.58 -3.49 4.32
N LEU A 52 5.26 -2.23 4.01
CA LEU A 52 4.90 -1.80 2.66
C LEU A 52 6.11 -1.92 1.70
N VAL A 53 7.31 -1.57 2.14
CA VAL A 53 8.52 -1.71 1.32
C VAL A 53 8.81 -3.19 1.03
N ASN A 54 8.76 -4.05 2.04
CA ASN A 54 8.95 -5.51 1.92
C ASN A 54 7.89 -6.12 1.00
N THR A 55 6.63 -5.71 1.16
CA THR A 55 5.57 -6.13 0.24
C THR A 55 5.85 -5.65 -1.20
N GLY A 56 6.44 -4.47 -1.35
CA GLY A 56 6.83 -3.93 -2.64
C GLY A 56 7.76 -4.84 -3.43
N TYR A 57 8.54 -5.71 -2.76
CA TYR A 57 9.32 -6.76 -3.41
C TYR A 57 8.44 -7.72 -4.22
N PHE A 58 7.31 -8.19 -3.68
CA PHE A 58 6.41 -9.09 -4.40
C PHE A 58 5.82 -8.41 -5.64
N ALA A 59 5.46 -7.13 -5.54
CA ALA A 59 4.99 -6.36 -6.70
C ALA A 59 6.09 -6.17 -7.76
N ALA A 60 7.34 -6.00 -7.34
CA ALA A 60 8.49 -5.92 -8.24
C ALA A 60 8.80 -7.27 -8.91
N ARG A 61 8.75 -8.39 -8.17
CA ARG A 61 8.88 -9.74 -8.70
C ARG A 61 7.79 -10.07 -9.71
N ASP A 62 6.54 -9.80 -9.37
CA ASP A 62 5.41 -9.96 -10.30
C ASP A 62 5.61 -9.14 -11.57
N THR A 63 6.14 -7.93 -11.44
CA THR A 63 6.44 -7.06 -12.58
C THR A 63 7.53 -7.66 -13.44
N PHE A 64 8.62 -8.12 -12.83
CA PHE A 64 9.75 -8.74 -13.54
C PHE A 64 9.30 -9.96 -14.36
N LEU A 65 8.50 -10.84 -13.75
CA LEU A 65 8.07 -12.10 -14.38
C LEU A 65 7.03 -11.91 -15.49
N HIS A 66 6.13 -10.94 -15.35
CA HIS A 66 4.93 -10.86 -16.21
C HIS A 66 4.91 -9.64 -17.13
N PHE A 67 5.83 -8.69 -16.98
CA PHE A 67 5.88 -7.54 -17.88
C PHE A 67 6.38 -7.96 -19.25
N LYS A 68 5.46 -8.02 -20.22
CA LYS A 68 5.80 -8.21 -21.62
C LYS A 68 6.14 -6.84 -22.24
N ILE A 69 7.35 -6.73 -22.81
CA ILE A 69 7.75 -5.58 -23.61
C ILE A 69 6.99 -5.65 -24.95
N GLU A 70 5.69 -5.38 -24.93
CA GLU A 70 4.91 -5.21 -26.15
C GLU A 70 5.11 -3.81 -26.71
N ARG A 71 5.13 -3.70 -28.04
CA ARG A 71 5.43 -2.47 -28.80
C ARG A 71 4.59 -1.28 -28.33
N GLY A 72 5.18 -0.44 -27.47
CA GLY A 72 4.92 0.99 -27.36
C GLY A 72 3.80 1.47 -26.44
N LYS A 73 2.98 0.60 -25.81
CA LYS A 73 1.78 1.10 -25.10
C LYS A 73 1.93 1.30 -23.60
N LEU A 74 2.76 0.52 -22.89
CA LEU A 74 2.88 0.64 -21.43
C LEU A 74 4.33 0.75 -20.95
N LYS A 75 4.60 1.78 -20.16
CA LYS A 75 5.88 1.93 -19.44
C LYS A 75 5.96 0.92 -18.30
N ILE A 76 7.13 0.33 -18.09
CA ILE A 76 7.32 -0.65 -17.01
C ILE A 76 7.09 -0.02 -15.64
N THR A 77 7.47 1.25 -15.48
CA THR A 77 7.19 2.00 -14.25
C THR A 77 5.69 2.18 -14.01
N SER A 78 4.89 2.35 -15.06
CA SER A 78 3.42 2.41 -14.94
C SER A 78 2.83 1.07 -14.51
N TYR A 79 3.32 -0.03 -15.08
CA TYR A 79 2.90 -1.38 -14.68
C TYR A 79 3.26 -1.68 -13.22
N LEU A 80 4.49 -1.36 -12.81
CA LEU A 80 4.95 -1.49 -11.43
C LEU A 80 4.10 -0.67 -10.46
N VAL A 81 3.82 0.60 -10.77
CA VAL A 81 2.98 1.47 -9.94
C VAL A 81 1.58 0.88 -9.79
N TRP A 82 1.00 0.34 -10.86
CA TRP A 82 -0.30 -0.31 -10.80
C TRP A 82 -0.29 -1.54 -9.89
N ARG A 83 0.74 -2.41 -10.00
CA ARG A 83 0.94 -3.57 -9.11
C ARG A 83 1.08 -3.14 -7.65
N LEU A 84 1.95 -2.16 -7.37
CA LEU A 84 2.17 -1.63 -6.01
C LEU A 84 0.87 -1.11 -5.39
N LYS A 85 0.10 -0.31 -6.12
CA LYS A 85 -1.20 0.18 -5.66
C LYS A 85 -2.16 -0.97 -5.35
N LYS A 86 -2.22 -1.99 -6.21
CA LYS A 86 -3.10 -3.15 -6.01
C LYS A 86 -2.76 -3.91 -4.73
N VAL A 87 -1.48 -4.17 -4.47
CA VAL A 87 -1.05 -4.92 -3.28
C VAL A 87 -1.15 -4.07 -2.01
N PHE A 88 -0.71 -2.81 -2.03
CA PHE A 88 -0.80 -1.93 -0.85
C PHE A 88 -2.24 -1.63 -0.47
N THR A 89 -3.15 -1.49 -1.43
CA THR A 89 -4.58 -1.30 -1.12
C THR A 89 -5.21 -2.52 -0.45
N LYS A 90 -4.72 -3.73 -0.76
CA LYS A 90 -5.13 -4.96 -0.07
C LYS A 90 -4.59 -5.05 1.35
N LEU A 91 -3.37 -4.58 1.59
CA LEU A 91 -2.76 -4.57 2.93
C LEU A 91 -3.33 -3.49 3.83
N CYS A 92 -3.49 -2.29 3.29
CA CYS A 92 -4.09 -1.16 3.99
C CYS A 92 -5.62 -1.22 3.95
N THR A 93 -6.24 -2.41 4.02
CA THR A 93 -7.68 -2.58 3.84
C THR A 93 -8.45 -1.61 4.74
N LEU A 94 -9.00 -0.56 4.13
CA LEU A 94 -9.89 0.39 4.80
C LEU A 94 -11.14 -0.29 5.40
N LYS A 95 -11.40 -1.55 5.00
CA LYS A 95 -12.46 -2.41 5.53
C LYS A 95 -12.22 -2.82 6.99
N ASP A 96 -10.96 -2.92 7.41
CA ASP A 96 -10.59 -3.37 8.76
C ASP A 96 -10.43 -2.20 9.74
N ARG A 97 -10.60 -0.95 9.27
CA ARG A 97 -10.59 0.22 10.14
C ARG A 97 -11.98 0.55 10.63
N MET A 98 -12.07 0.82 11.92
CA MET A 98 -13.29 1.24 12.60
C MET A 98 -13.11 2.68 13.09
N ALA A 99 -14.12 3.51 12.92
CA ALA A 99 -14.21 4.76 13.64
C ALA A 99 -15.10 4.54 14.86
N VAL A 100 -14.61 4.91 16.03
CA VAL A 100 -15.38 5.05 17.26
C VAL A 100 -15.80 6.50 17.34
N ILE A 101 -17.10 6.76 17.36
CA ILE A 101 -17.69 8.10 17.46
C ILE A 101 -18.35 8.22 18.82
N ASN A 102 -17.96 9.23 19.59
CA ASN A 102 -18.57 9.59 20.85
C ASN A 102 -19.51 10.78 20.59
N TYR A 103 -20.80 10.56 20.72
CA TYR A 103 -21.80 11.62 20.58
C TYR A 103 -21.96 12.36 21.91
N PRO A 104 -22.31 13.67 21.88
CA PRO A 104 -22.48 14.48 23.09
C PRO A 104 -23.61 14.00 24.01
N CYS A 105 -24.52 13.16 23.51
CA CYS A 105 -25.55 12.49 24.31
C CYS A 105 -25.03 11.27 25.11
N GLY A 106 -23.71 11.02 25.11
CA GLY A 106 -23.09 9.88 25.79
C GLY A 106 -23.14 8.56 25.02
N VAL A 107 -23.72 8.55 23.81
CA VAL A 107 -23.79 7.35 22.97
C VAL A 107 -22.47 7.17 22.21
N THR A 108 -21.91 5.98 22.28
CA THR A 108 -20.71 5.59 21.51
C THR A 108 -21.08 4.62 20.41
N VAL A 109 -20.70 4.92 19.17
CA VAL A 109 -20.98 4.07 18.01
C VAL A 109 -19.69 3.69 17.31
N GLN A 110 -19.54 2.39 17.02
CA GLN A 110 -18.44 1.88 16.20
C GLN A 110 -18.95 1.61 14.78
N ILE A 111 -18.31 2.22 13.78
CA ILE A 111 -18.66 2.02 12.37
C ILE A 111 -17.41 1.79 11.52
N SER A 112 -17.57 1.15 10.37
CA SER A 112 -16.46 1.04 9.42
C SER A 112 -15.97 2.42 8.98
N TYR A 113 -14.67 2.53 8.69
CA TYR A 113 -14.06 3.78 8.26
C TYR A 113 -14.67 4.31 6.95
N GLN A 114 -15.10 3.41 6.06
CA GLN A 114 -15.82 3.78 4.83
C GLN A 114 -17.16 4.47 5.13
N LYS A 115 -17.92 3.96 6.12
CA LYS A 115 -19.17 4.58 6.57
C LYS A 115 -18.89 5.92 7.26
N PHE A 116 -17.84 5.97 8.08
CA PHE A 116 -17.39 7.20 8.74
C PHE A 116 -17.03 8.30 7.75
N GLN A 117 -16.26 8.02 6.69
CA GLN A 117 -15.89 9.03 5.68
C GLN A 117 -17.11 9.72 5.04
N LYS A 118 -18.23 8.99 4.86
CA LYS A 118 -19.47 9.55 4.31
C LYS A 118 -20.21 10.47 5.29
N ILE A 119 -20.14 10.18 6.60
CA ILE A 119 -20.90 10.90 7.63
C ILE A 119 -20.09 11.93 8.40
N LYS A 120 -18.75 11.90 8.34
CA LYS A 120 -17.85 12.76 9.14
C LYS A 120 -18.17 14.25 9.04
N ARG A 121 -18.57 14.71 7.85
CA ARG A 121 -18.93 16.13 7.60
C ARG A 121 -20.31 16.52 8.12
N LYS A 122 -21.13 15.55 8.52
CA LYS A 122 -22.50 15.71 9.02
C LYS A 122 -22.61 15.34 10.51
N LEU A 123 -21.49 15.21 11.21
CA LEU A 123 -21.52 14.90 12.63
C LEU A 123 -22.08 16.09 13.41
N PRO A 124 -22.88 15.83 14.45
CA PRO A 124 -23.42 16.90 15.28
C PRO A 124 -22.31 17.66 16.02
N PRO A 125 -22.53 18.93 16.37
CA PRO A 125 -21.56 19.72 17.13
C PRO A 125 -21.22 19.04 18.46
N GLY A 126 -19.94 18.99 18.81
CA GLY A 126 -19.46 18.31 20.02
C GLY A 126 -19.28 16.79 19.91
N ALA A 127 -19.52 16.19 18.74
CA ALA A 127 -19.17 14.79 18.51
C ALA A 127 -17.65 14.63 18.33
N GLU A 128 -17.06 13.71 19.10
CA GLU A 128 -15.66 13.34 19.00
C GLU A 128 -15.51 12.00 18.27
N TYR A 129 -14.36 11.77 17.64
CA TYR A 129 -14.11 10.48 16.99
C TYR A 129 -12.65 10.07 17.06
N LYS A 130 -12.43 8.75 17.13
CA LYS A 130 -11.12 8.10 17.00
C LYS A 130 -11.19 7.03 15.94
N VAL A 131 -10.23 7.04 15.02
CA VAL A 131 -10.09 5.97 14.01
C VAL A 131 -9.12 4.94 14.55
N ILE A 132 -9.57 3.70 14.65
CA ILE A 132 -8.84 2.54 15.16
C ILE A 132 -8.68 1.55 14.01
N SER A 133 -7.47 1.04 13.80
CA SER A 133 -7.26 -0.10 12.91
C SER A 133 -7.61 -1.37 13.68
N ARG A 134 -8.38 -2.32 13.12
CA ARG A 134 -8.48 -3.67 13.68
C ARG A 134 -7.14 -4.37 13.45
N MET A 135 -6.14 -4.00 14.25
CA MET A 135 -5.25 -5.00 14.80
C MET A 135 -5.72 -5.17 16.23
N VAL A 136 -6.24 -6.37 16.51
CA VAL A 136 -6.49 -6.90 17.85
C VAL A 136 -5.31 -6.46 18.73
N SER A 137 -5.57 -5.84 19.89
CA SER A 137 -4.46 -5.61 20.82
C SER A 137 -3.87 -6.99 21.10
N ARG A 138 -2.55 -7.11 21.02
CA ARG A 138 -1.87 -8.40 21.20
C ARG A 138 -2.20 -9.05 22.56
N ASP A 139 -2.79 -8.28 23.47
CA ASP A 139 -3.23 -8.68 24.80
C ASP A 139 -4.46 -9.62 24.81
N ASP A 140 -5.19 -9.76 23.69
CA ASP A 140 -6.31 -10.72 23.59
C ASP A 140 -5.87 -12.14 23.17
N PHE A 141 -4.58 -12.36 22.88
CA PHE A 141 -4.06 -13.70 22.56
C PHE A 141 -3.47 -14.45 23.77
N ASP A 142 -3.24 -13.75 24.90
CA ASP A 142 -2.65 -14.30 26.12
C ASP A 142 -3.68 -14.41 27.28
N ARG A 143 -4.96 -14.66 26.96
CA ARG A 143 -5.99 -15.01 27.95
C ARG A 143 -6.64 -16.35 27.67
#